data_AF-A0A934ZYE3-F1
#
_entry.id   AF-A0A934ZYE3-F1
#
_cell.length_a   1.000
_cell.length_b   1.000
_cell.length_c   1.000
_cell.angle_alpha   90.00
_cell.angle_beta   90.00
_cell.angle_gamma   90.00
#
_symmetry.space_group_name_H-M   'P 1'
#
loop_
_entity.id
_entity.type
_entity.pdbx_description
1 polymer ?
#
loop_
_entity_poly.entity_id
_entity_poly.type
_entity_poly.pdbx_seq_one_letter_code
_entity_poly.pdbx_strand_id
1 'polypeptide(L)'
;MARTTKLPDRSYLSSSELDSLGRMHAEMMSELWVLRDRVLVLEQLLTESGVLQADQVDQYSPGTEFAAKLKGDADRMVARIVGAGHRKTLDEVVKHGTRSG
;
A
#
# COMPACT_ATOMS: atom_id res chain seq x y z
N MET A 1 31.64 7.46 31.38
CA MET A 1 32.17 6.72 30.21
C MET A 1 31.00 6.07 29.49
N ALA A 2 30.58 6.60 28.33
CA ALA A 2 29.43 6.07 27.58
C ALA A 2 29.86 4.85 26.76
N ARG A 3 29.20 3.70 26.99
CA ARG A 3 29.46 2.46 26.25
C ARG A 3 28.73 2.54 24.91
N THR A 4 29.46 2.77 23.83
CA THR A 4 28.90 2.69 22.47
C THR A 4 28.87 1.23 22.04
N THR A 5 27.71 0.60 22.09
CA THR A 5 27.49 -0.72 21.47
C THR A 5 27.30 -0.52 19.98
N LYS A 6 28.27 -0.95 19.16
CA LYS A 6 28.06 -1.11 17.70
C LYS A 6 26.92 -2.09 17.50
N LEU A 7 25.80 -1.63 16.95
CA LEU A 7 24.77 -2.55 16.48
C LEU A 7 25.34 -3.37 15.32
N PRO A 8 25.13 -4.70 15.28
CA PRO A 8 25.53 -5.52 14.16
C PRO A 8 24.82 -5.01 12.89
N ASP A 9 25.58 -4.91 11.80
CA ASP A 9 25.06 -4.56 10.48
C ASP A 9 24.16 -5.71 9.99
N ARG A 10 22.88 -5.64 10.33
CA ARG A 10 21.88 -6.63 9.92
C ARG A 10 21.32 -6.18 8.58
N SER A 11 21.91 -6.66 7.49
CA SER A 11 21.25 -6.60 6.19
C SER A 11 20.03 -7.51 6.24
N TYR A 12 18.84 -6.93 6.46
CA TYR A 12 17.58 -7.66 6.52
C TYR A 12 17.19 -8.29 5.18
N LEU A 13 17.74 -7.78 4.08
CA LEU A 13 17.53 -8.25 2.72
C LEU A 13 18.88 -8.30 2.00
N SER A 14 19.06 -9.30 1.13
CA SER A 14 20.16 -9.36 0.16
C SER A 14 19.95 -8.35 -0.98
N SER A 15 21.01 -8.05 -1.74
CA SER A 15 20.93 -7.12 -2.88
C SER A 15 19.87 -7.54 -3.91
N SER A 16 19.71 -8.84 -4.20
CA SER A 16 18.68 -9.33 -5.11
C SER A 16 17.26 -9.18 -4.58
N GLU A 17 17.09 -9.29 -3.26
CA GLU A 17 15.80 -9.04 -2.59
C GLU A 17 15.47 -7.55 -2.59
N LEU A 18 16.47 -6.68 -2.43
CA LEU A 18 16.32 -5.22 -2.57
C LEU A 18 15.93 -4.82 -3.99
N ASP A 19 16.56 -5.40 -5.02
CA ASP A 19 16.21 -5.14 -6.42
C ASP A 19 14.78 -5.61 -6.73
N SER A 20 14.40 -6.78 -6.21
CA SER A 20 13.05 -7.32 -6.37
C SER A 20 12.00 -6.43 -5.68
N LEU A 21 12.31 -5.94 -4.47
CA LEU A 21 11.45 -4.98 -3.75
C LEU A 21 11.36 -3.65 -4.50
N GLY A 22 12.47 -3.15 -5.04
CA GLY A 22 12.52 -1.94 -5.87
C GLY A 22 11.63 -2.07 -7.10
N ARG A 23 11.67 -3.22 -7.79
CA ARG A 23 10.78 -3.50 -8.92
C ARG A 23 9.31 -3.54 -8.49
N MET A 24 8.98 -4.29 -7.44
CA MET A 24 7.61 -4.35 -6.93
C MET A 24 7.07 -2.96 -6.55
N HIS A 25 7.90 -2.13 -5.91
CA HIS A 25 7.53 -0.77 -5.55
C HIS A 25 7.31 0.11 -6.78
N ALA A 26 8.18 0.00 -7.80
CA ALA A 26 8.02 0.72 -9.05
C ALA A 26 6.72 0.35 -9.77
N GLU A 27 6.38 -0.93 -9.88
CA GLU A 27 5.11 -1.39 -10.46
C GLU A 27 3.91 -0.85 -9.69
N MET A 28 3.95 -0.91 -8.35
CA MET A 28 2.88 -0.35 -7.50
C MET A 28 2.71 1.16 -7.68
N MET A 29 3.82 1.90 -7.79
CA MET A 29 3.79 3.34 -8.04
C MET A 29 3.25 3.67 -9.43
N SER A 30 3.55 2.86 -10.45
CA SER A 30 2.98 3.00 -11.79
C SER A 30 1.45 2.86 -11.77
N GLU A 31 0.93 1.84 -11.08
CA GLU A 31 -0.52 1.65 -10.93
C GLU A 31 -1.17 2.80 -10.14
N LEU A 32 -0.52 3.29 -9.08
CA LEU A 32 -0.98 4.45 -8.33
C LEU A 32 -1.01 5.72 -9.19
N TRP A 33 -0.02 5.89 -10.07
CA TRP A 33 0.03 7.00 -11.02
C TRP A 33 -1.13 6.93 -12.03
N VAL A 34 -1.42 5.75 -12.58
CA VAL A 34 -2.58 5.55 -13.47
C VAL A 34 -3.89 5.89 -12.75
N LEU A 35 -4.05 5.49 -11.49
CA LEU A 35 -5.24 5.84 -10.73
C LEU A 35 -5.35 7.36 -10.51
N ARG A 36 -4.24 8.01 -10.16
CA ARG A 36 -4.19 9.47 -10.00
C ARG A 36 -4.56 10.19 -11.29
N ASP A 37 -3.99 9.77 -12.42
CA ASP A 37 -4.28 10.33 -13.75
C ASP A 37 -5.78 10.23 -14.07
N ARG A 38 -6.37 9.06 -13.84
CA ARG A 38 -7.81 8.84 -14.06
C ARG A 38 -8.69 9.74 -13.18
N VAL A 39 -8.29 10.00 -11.93
CA VAL A 39 -9.02 10.93 -11.05
C VAL A 39 -8.95 12.35 -11.59
N LEU A 40 -7.76 12.82 -11.99
CA LEU A 40 -7.60 14.16 -12.57
C LEU A 40 -8.41 14.33 -13.87
N VAL A 41 -8.43 13.30 -14.73
CA VAL A 41 -9.27 13.31 -15.95
C VAL A 41 -10.75 13.37 -15.58
N LEU A 42 -11.21 12.60 -14.58
CA LEU A 42 -12.60 12.66 -14.13
C LEU A 42 -12.97 14.04 -13.57
N GLU A 43 -12.12 14.63 -12.74
CA GLU A 43 -12.32 15.99 -12.21
C GLU A 43 -12.42 17.02 -13.32
N GLN A 44 -11.54 16.93 -14.32
CA GLN A 44 -11.56 17.82 -15.49
C GLN A 44 -12.86 17.64 -16.30
N LEU A 45 -13.27 16.40 -16.59
CA LEU A 45 -14.50 16.13 -17.33
C LEU A 45 -15.75 16.62 -16.57
N LEU A 46 -15.78 16.43 -15.24
CA LEU A 46 -16.87 16.93 -14.41
C LEU A 46 -16.91 18.46 -14.38
N THR A 47 -15.74 19.10 -14.38
CA THR A 47 -15.62 20.56 -14.48
C THR A 47 -16.12 21.08 -15.82
N GLU A 48 -15.68 20.47 -16.93
CA GLU A 48 -16.13 20.84 -18.28
C GLU A 48 -17.63 20.62 -18.47
N SER A 49 -18.21 19.61 -17.82
CA SER A 49 -19.66 19.36 -17.83
C SER A 49 -20.47 20.30 -16.93
N GLY A 50 -19.81 21.14 -16.14
CA GLY A 50 -20.45 22.06 -15.19
C GLY A 50 -21.05 21.40 -13.95
N VAL A 51 -20.71 20.13 -13.67
CA VAL A 51 -21.22 19.36 -12.52
C VAL A 51 -20.48 19.73 -11.23
N LEU A 52 -19.18 20.03 -11.34
CA LEU A 52 -18.29 20.33 -10.23
C LEU A 52 -17.36 21.51 -10.61
N GLN A 53 -16.95 22.34 -9.65
CA GLN A 53 -15.84 23.28 -9.79
C GLN A 53 -14.52 22.62 -9.39
N ALA A 54 -13.42 23.06 -9.96
CA ALA A 54 -12.10 22.45 -9.77
C ALA A 54 -11.65 22.33 -8.30
N ASP A 55 -12.11 23.23 -7.42
CA ASP A 55 -11.73 23.28 -6.01
C ASP A 55 -12.71 22.53 -5.08
N GLN A 56 -13.86 22.07 -5.59
CA GLN A 56 -14.88 21.44 -4.76
C GLN A 56 -14.44 20.09 -4.21
N VAL A 57 -13.60 19.32 -4.92
CA VAL A 57 -13.06 18.06 -4.39
C VAL A 57 -12.18 18.33 -3.17
N ASP A 58 -11.28 19.31 -3.26
CA ASP A 58 -10.34 19.65 -2.19
C ASP A 58 -11.05 20.21 -0.94
N GLN A 59 -12.15 20.93 -1.15
CA GLN A 59 -12.94 21.52 -0.06
C GLN A 59 -14.02 20.57 0.48
N TYR A 60 -14.26 19.44 -0.19
CA TYR A 60 -15.33 18.53 0.20
C TYR A 60 -15.04 17.89 1.56
N SER A 61 -15.95 18.12 2.51
CA SER A 61 -15.95 17.41 3.79
C SER A 61 -17.05 16.34 3.77
N PRO A 62 -16.69 15.05 3.80
CA PRO A 62 -17.67 13.97 3.83
C PRO A 62 -18.57 14.06 5.06
N GLY A 63 -19.88 13.87 4.87
CA GLY A 63 -20.80 13.64 5.99
C GLY A 63 -20.43 12.39 6.79
N THR A 64 -20.91 12.29 8.03
CA THR A 64 -20.56 11.21 8.98
C THR A 64 -20.76 9.80 8.42
N GLU A 65 -21.87 9.57 7.72
CA GLU A 65 -22.18 8.28 7.09
C GLU A 65 -21.16 7.92 5.98
N PHE A 66 -20.88 8.86 5.07
CA PHE A 66 -19.97 8.62 3.96
C PHE A 66 -18.51 8.50 4.45
N ALA A 67 -18.12 9.28 5.45
CA ALA A 67 -16.82 9.17 6.11
C ALA A 67 -16.62 7.78 6.74
N ALA A 68 -17.63 7.25 7.43
CA ALA A 68 -17.57 5.92 8.02
C ALA A 68 -17.40 4.82 6.94
N LYS A 69 -18.10 4.96 5.82
CA LYS A 69 -17.93 4.07 4.66
C LYS A 69 -16.51 4.13 4.10
N LEU A 70 -15.99 5.33 3.83
CA LEU A 70 -14.62 5.54 3.34
C LEU A 70 -13.59 4.92 4.29
N LYS A 71 -13.74 5.12 5.59
CA LYS A 71 -12.88 4.50 6.60
C LYS A 71 -12.95 2.98 6.56
N GLY A 72 -14.15 2.40 6.49
CA GLY A 72 -14.32 0.95 6.38
C GLY A 72 -13.66 0.37 5.13
N ASP A 73 -13.71 1.09 4.01
CA ASP A 73 -13.07 0.69 2.76
C ASP A 73 -11.54 0.73 2.88
N ALA A 74 -10.99 1.79 3.48
CA ALA A 74 -9.56 1.93 3.78
C ALA A 74 -9.06 0.83 4.72
N ASP A 75 -9.80 0.55 5.80
CA ASP A 75 -9.44 -0.49 6.77
C ASP A 75 -9.40 -1.89 6.11
N ARG A 76 -10.35 -2.19 5.21
CA ARG A 76 -10.34 -3.46 4.43
C ARG A 76 -9.16 -3.54 3.47
N MET A 77 -8.77 -2.43 2.85
CA MET A 77 -7.59 -2.38 1.98
C MET A 77 -6.31 -2.64 2.79
N VAL A 78 -6.14 -1.94 3.93
CA VAL A 78 -5.00 -2.13 4.83
C VAL A 78 -4.93 -3.58 5.33
N ALA A 79 -6.05 -4.15 5.77
CA ALA A 79 -6.10 -5.54 6.21
C ALA A 79 -5.66 -6.52 5.12
N ARG A 80 -6.05 -6.28 3.85
CA ARG A 80 -5.59 -7.09 2.71
C ARG A 80 -4.09 -6.97 2.48
N ILE A 81 -3.53 -5.76 2.55
CA ILE A 81 -2.10 -5.51 2.31
C ILE A 81 -1.25 -6.11 3.44
N VAL A 82 -1.58 -5.80 4.70
CA VAL A 82 -0.83 -6.28 5.87
C VAL A 82 -1.00 -7.78 6.08
N GLY A 83 -2.20 -8.31 5.86
CA GLY A 83 -2.49 -9.74 5.92
C GLY A 83 -1.82 -10.54 4.79
N ALA A 84 -1.63 -9.95 3.61
CA ALA A 84 -0.92 -10.61 2.52
C ALA A 84 0.57 -10.84 2.83
N GLY A 85 1.22 -9.94 3.58
CA GLY A 85 2.61 -10.08 4.00
C GLY A 85 2.84 -11.07 5.16
N HIS A 86 1.80 -11.38 5.93
CA HIS A 86 1.88 -12.34 7.06
C HIS A 86 1.43 -13.75 6.70
N ARG A 87 0.86 -13.93 5.51
CA ARG A 87 0.56 -15.26 4.98
C ARG A 87 1.88 -15.90 4.59
N LYS A 88 2.53 -16.58 5.55
CA LYS A 88 3.58 -17.56 5.26
C LYS A 88 3.13 -18.33 4.04
N THR A 89 3.95 -18.32 3.00
CA THR A 89 3.81 -19.21 1.85
C THR A 89 3.52 -20.59 2.41
N LEU A 90 2.33 -21.14 2.12
CA LEU A 90 1.90 -22.46 2.60
C LEU A 90 2.98 -23.53 2.32
N ASP A 91 3.77 -23.32 1.27
CA ASP A 91 4.93 -24.13 0.90
C ASP A 91 6.06 -24.16 1.93
N GLU A 92 6.30 -23.11 2.71
CA GLU A 92 7.33 -23.09 3.76
C GLU A 92 6.89 -23.88 5.00
N VAL A 93 5.60 -23.86 5.33
CA VAL A 93 5.05 -24.62 6.46
C VAL A 93 5.04 -26.12 6.14
N VAL A 94 4.75 -26.49 4.89
CA VAL A 94 4.74 -27.89 4.44
C VAL A 94 6.15 -28.48 4.34
N LYS A 95 7.16 -27.69 3.94
CA LYS A 95 8.57 -28.17 3.84
C LYS A 95 9.24 -28.39 5.21
N HIS A 96 8.81 -27.71 6.27
CA HIS A 96 9.38 -27.87 7.61
C HIS A 96 8.55 -28.78 8.55
N GLY A 97 7.33 -29.17 8.16
CA GLY A 97 6.45 -30.01 8.98
C GLY A 97 6.61 -31.53 8.83
N THR A 98 7.44 -32.03 7.90
CA THR A 98 7.51 -33.47 7.56
C THR A 98 8.84 -34.17 7.91
N ARG A 99 9.70 -33.57 8.75
CA ARG A 99 10.86 -34.27 9.34
C ARG A 99 10.73 -34.39 10.87
N SER A 100 9.83 -35.26 11.30
CA SER A 100 9.91 -35.93 12.62
C SER A 100 9.03 -37.18 12.54
N GLY A 101 9.67 -38.27 12.11
CA GLY A 101 9.21 -39.64 12.08
C GLY A 101 10.44 -40.52 12.02
#